data_AF-K2NCG6-F1
#
_entry.id   AF-K2NCG6-F1
#
_cell.length_a   1.000
_cell.length_b   1.000
_cell.length_c   1.000
_cell.angle_alpha   90.00
_cell.angle_beta   90.00
_cell.angle_gamma   90.00
#
_symmetry.space_group_name_H-M   'P 1'
#
loop_
_entity.id
_entity.type
_entity.pdbx_description
1 polymer ?
#
loop_
_entity_poly.entity_id
_entity_poly.type
_entity_poly.pdbx_seq_one_letter_code
_entity_poly.pdbx_strand_id
1 'polypeptide(L)'
;MATAHNKPLINAALGFDTYVVMRHGLEPKEGSVGSRLGCYFCSDVVAPRDSMTARSLDQQCTVTRPGLSAIASATAVELLAQLYNHPLGFACPPYKETEMQQVHLQQAGDPTATNPTDKNGAVCVLGKIPHQIRGSVLTHYIYTLYGYRYELCTACSDSMVGAYRRERQSFVLRCVNDPLYIEEVCGVKAFKESFNLEDLDEWDVDSHSD
;
A
#
# COMPACT_ATOMS: atom_id res chain seq x y z
N MET A 1 -11.93 7.09 -5.29
CA MET A 1 -13.30 6.52 -5.35
C MET A 1 -13.55 5.44 -4.29
N ALA A 2 -12.84 4.30 -4.30
CA ALA A 2 -13.08 3.20 -3.34
C ALA A 2 -13.06 3.66 -1.87
N THR A 3 -12.02 4.41 -1.46
CA THR A 3 -11.94 5.05 -0.15
C THR A 3 -13.18 5.90 0.17
N ALA A 4 -13.59 6.77 -0.76
CA ALA A 4 -14.69 7.72 -0.53
C ALA A 4 -16.04 7.03 -0.31
N HIS A 5 -16.22 5.83 -0.88
CA HIS A 5 -17.42 5.00 -0.72
C HIS A 5 -17.23 3.86 0.29
N ASN A 6 -16.15 3.89 1.07
CA ASN A 6 -15.77 2.86 2.02
C ASN A 6 -15.85 1.42 1.45
N LYS A 7 -15.39 1.26 0.21
CA LYS A 7 -15.40 -0.03 -0.50
C LYS A 7 -14.10 -0.80 -0.24
N PRO A 8 -14.18 -2.09 0.11
CA PRO A 8 -13.03 -2.97 0.13
C PRO A 8 -12.25 -2.95 -1.19
N LEU A 9 -10.92 -2.94 -1.12
CA LEU A 9 -10.06 -2.95 -2.30
C LEU A 9 -8.81 -3.79 -2.04
N ILE A 10 -8.55 -4.72 -2.96
CA ILE A 10 -7.27 -5.41 -3.13
C ILE A 10 -6.61 -4.84 -4.37
N ASN A 11 -5.39 -4.35 -4.21
CA ASN A 11 -4.55 -3.88 -5.30
C ASN A 11 -3.52 -4.95 -5.62
N ALA A 12 -3.36 -5.26 -6.91
CA ALA A 12 -2.31 -6.12 -7.43
C ALA A 12 -1.57 -5.37 -8.53
N ALA A 13 -0.24 -5.30 -8.45
CA ALA A 13 0.59 -4.69 -9.48
C ALA A 13 1.80 -5.57 -9.79
N LEU A 14 2.23 -5.52 -11.04
CA LEU A 14 3.29 -6.36 -11.61
C LEU A 14 4.43 -5.48 -12.12
N GLY A 15 5.65 -5.78 -11.70
CA GLY A 15 6.89 -5.38 -12.34
C GLY A 15 7.37 -6.46 -13.32
N PHE A 16 8.63 -6.38 -13.74
CA PHE A 16 9.22 -7.36 -14.66
C PHE A 16 9.23 -8.78 -14.07
N ASP A 17 9.76 -8.92 -12.87
CA ASP A 17 9.93 -10.18 -12.13
C ASP A 17 9.42 -10.10 -10.67
N THR A 18 8.80 -8.98 -10.29
CA THR A 18 8.29 -8.74 -8.94
C THR A 18 6.82 -8.39 -8.96
N TYR A 19 6.10 -8.73 -7.91
CA TYR A 19 4.69 -8.37 -7.74
C TYR A 19 4.44 -7.77 -6.37
N VAL A 20 3.37 -6.98 -6.27
CA VAL A 20 2.82 -6.52 -5.01
C VAL A 20 1.32 -6.78 -4.99
N VAL A 21 0.85 -7.38 -3.89
CA VAL A 21 -0.57 -7.55 -3.57
C VAL A 21 -0.81 -6.88 -2.22
N MET A 22 -1.78 -5.97 -2.14
CA MET A 22 -2.09 -5.29 -0.88
C MET A 22 -3.56 -4.98 -0.73
N ARG A 23 -4.03 -4.89 0.51
CA ARG A 23 -5.37 -4.42 0.84
C ARG A 23 -5.34 -2.96 1.26
N HIS A 24 -6.29 -2.15 0.81
CA HIS A 24 -6.40 -0.78 1.29
C HIS A 24 -7.13 -0.73 2.63
N GLY A 25 -6.75 0.21 3.50
CA GLY A 25 -7.48 0.48 4.74
C GLY A 25 -8.87 1.07 4.48
N LEU A 26 -9.86 0.63 5.26
CA LEU A 26 -11.19 1.24 5.31
C LEU A 26 -11.23 2.41 6.29
N GLU A 27 -12.20 3.31 6.12
CA GLU A 27 -12.47 4.33 7.13
C GLU A 27 -12.94 3.63 8.42
N PRO A 28 -12.33 3.95 9.58
CA PRO A 28 -12.78 3.43 10.86
C PRO A 28 -14.25 3.79 11.10
N LYS A 29 -15.02 2.88 11.69
CA LYS A 29 -16.38 3.20 12.16
C LYS A 29 -16.26 4.19 13.33
N GLU A 30 -17.21 5.12 13.45
CA GLU A 30 -17.21 6.11 14.54
C GLU A 30 -16.99 5.42 15.90
N GLY A 31 -15.95 5.86 16.62
CA GLY A 31 -15.55 5.30 17.92
C GLY A 31 -14.43 4.25 17.92
N SER A 32 -13.93 3.79 16.75
CA SER A 32 -12.77 2.89 16.74
C SER A 32 -11.45 3.66 16.72
N VAL A 33 -10.68 3.53 17.80
CA VAL A 33 -9.35 4.13 17.97
C VAL A 33 -8.31 3.25 17.28
N GLY A 34 -8.04 3.49 15.99
CA GLY A 34 -7.03 2.76 15.24
C GLY A 34 -6.59 3.47 13.96
N SER A 35 -5.29 3.48 13.68
CA SER A 35 -4.76 4.06 12.45
C SER A 35 -5.19 3.24 11.23
N ARG A 36 -5.80 3.92 10.26
CA ARG A 36 -6.21 3.35 8.97
C ARG A 36 -4.97 2.89 8.19
N LEU A 37 -5.04 1.69 7.60
CA LEU A 37 -3.98 1.19 6.72
C LEU A 37 -3.83 2.06 5.47
N GLY A 38 -2.61 2.11 4.95
CA GLY A 38 -2.29 2.87 3.76
C GLY A 38 -2.99 2.34 2.51
N CYS A 39 -3.00 3.18 1.48
CA CYS A 39 -3.31 2.77 0.12
C CYS A 39 -2.02 2.62 -0.69
N TYR A 40 -2.11 2.15 -1.93
CA TYR A 40 -0.97 2.03 -2.84
C TYR A 40 -0.12 3.32 -2.95
N PHE A 41 -0.78 4.49 -2.94
CA PHE A 41 -0.13 5.81 -3.07
C PHE A 41 0.32 6.42 -1.74
N CYS A 42 0.14 5.74 -0.61
CA CYS A 42 0.61 6.29 0.68
C CYS A 42 2.13 6.27 0.82
N SER A 43 2.81 5.44 0.04
CA SER A 43 4.26 5.31 0.07
C SER A 43 4.96 6.25 -0.93
N ASP A 44 4.20 7.04 -1.70
CA ASP A 44 4.73 7.95 -2.72
C ASP A 44 4.37 9.40 -2.36
N VAL A 45 5.32 10.31 -2.57
CA VAL A 45 5.20 11.76 -2.33
C VAL A 45 5.02 12.55 -3.62
N VAL A 46 4.86 11.87 -4.76
CA VAL A 46 4.62 12.49 -6.06
C VAL A 46 3.22 12.16 -6.56
N ALA A 47 2.53 13.15 -7.12
CA ALA A 47 1.25 12.89 -7.77
C ALA A 47 1.45 11.98 -8.99
N PRO A 48 0.52 11.07 -9.29
CA PRO A 48 0.55 10.29 -10.52
C PRO A 48 0.54 11.24 -11.73
N ARG A 49 1.58 11.17 -12.57
CA ARG A 49 1.71 11.95 -13.81
C ARG A 49 1.54 11.05 -15.02
N ASP A 50 1.33 11.64 -16.19
CA ASP A 50 1.34 10.87 -17.44
C ASP A 50 2.69 10.19 -17.58
N SER A 51 2.66 8.86 -17.45
CA SER A 51 3.83 8.02 -17.57
C SER A 51 3.89 7.34 -18.94
N MET A 52 2.98 7.61 -19.87
CA MET A 52 2.89 6.91 -21.16
C MET A 52 3.41 7.76 -22.33
N THR A 53 3.12 9.06 -22.40
CA THR A 53 3.49 9.91 -23.57
C THR A 53 4.98 9.97 -23.87
N ALA A 54 5.83 9.87 -22.85
CA ALA A 54 7.28 10.00 -22.98
C ALA A 54 8.04 8.65 -22.98
N ARG A 55 7.34 7.51 -22.97
CA ARG A 55 7.96 6.17 -23.03
C ARG A 55 7.92 5.64 -24.47
N SER A 56 9.00 5.02 -24.93
CA SER A 56 8.99 4.25 -26.19
C SER A 56 8.01 3.09 -26.08
N LEU A 57 7.51 2.57 -27.21
CA LEU A 57 6.47 1.53 -27.25
C LEU A 57 6.78 0.32 -26.34
N ASP A 58 8.06 -0.08 -26.28
CA ASP A 58 8.55 -1.18 -25.44
C ASP A 58 8.64 -0.87 -23.93
N GLN A 59 8.56 0.41 -23.55
CA GLN A 59 8.48 0.84 -22.15
C GLN A 59 7.04 1.15 -21.70
N GLN A 60 6.09 1.20 -22.63
CA GLN A 60 4.66 1.38 -22.34
C GLN A 60 3.98 0.08 -21.91
N CYS A 61 4.56 -1.08 -22.27
CA CYS A 61 4.14 -2.39 -21.77
C CYS A 61 5.19 -2.90 -20.78
N THR A 62 4.81 -3.14 -19.53
CA THR A 62 5.65 -3.95 -18.64
C THR A 62 5.75 -5.34 -19.26
N VAL A 63 6.91 -5.68 -19.82
CA VAL A 63 7.23 -7.09 -20.11
C VAL A 63 7.26 -7.78 -18.76
N THR A 64 6.28 -8.64 -18.47
CA THR A 64 6.22 -9.40 -17.22
C THR A 64 6.63 -10.83 -17.50
N ARG A 65 7.38 -11.45 -16.60
CA ARG A 65 7.62 -12.90 -16.68
C ARG A 65 6.26 -13.62 -16.63
N PRO A 66 5.94 -14.55 -17.54
CA PRO A 66 4.57 -15.07 -17.71
C PRO A 66 3.90 -15.62 -16.44
N GLY A 67 4.68 -16.27 -15.56
CA GLY A 67 4.15 -16.86 -14.31
C GLY A 67 3.77 -15.85 -13.22
N LEU A 68 4.18 -14.59 -13.36
CA LEU A 68 4.01 -13.57 -12.32
C LEU A 68 2.53 -13.18 -12.12
N SER A 69 1.78 -13.10 -13.22
CA SER A 69 0.35 -12.77 -13.19
C SER A 69 -0.44 -13.80 -12.38
N ALA A 70 -0.21 -15.10 -12.62
CA ALA A 70 -0.87 -16.18 -11.90
C ALA A 70 -0.55 -16.16 -10.40
N ILE A 71 0.71 -15.94 -10.03
CA ILE A 71 1.12 -15.87 -8.61
C ILE A 71 0.45 -14.68 -7.91
N ALA A 72 0.48 -13.50 -8.53
CA ALA A 72 -0.12 -12.30 -7.95
C ALA A 72 -1.65 -12.43 -7.83
N SER A 73 -2.31 -12.98 -8.86
CA SER A 73 -3.76 -13.23 -8.83
C SER A 73 -4.15 -14.24 -7.76
N ALA A 74 -3.45 -15.37 -7.65
CA ALA A 74 -3.70 -16.35 -6.60
C ALA A 74 -3.51 -15.74 -5.21
N THR A 75 -2.41 -15.00 -5.01
CA THR A 75 -2.13 -14.30 -3.75
C THR A 75 -3.22 -13.27 -3.40
N ALA A 76 -3.74 -12.54 -4.39
CA ALA A 76 -4.81 -11.56 -4.19
C ALA A 76 -6.14 -12.22 -3.78
N VAL A 77 -6.49 -13.35 -4.40
CA VAL A 77 -7.72 -14.09 -4.08
C VAL A 77 -7.62 -14.77 -2.72
N GLU A 78 -6.45 -15.33 -2.37
CA GLU A 78 -6.23 -15.90 -1.04
C GLU A 78 -6.31 -14.83 0.06
N LEU A 79 -5.69 -13.66 -0.14
CA LEU A 79 -5.80 -12.54 0.80
C LEU A 79 -7.27 -12.08 0.95
N LEU A 80 -8.02 -12.08 -0.15
CA LEU A 80 -9.45 -11.76 -0.12
C LEU A 80 -10.23 -12.79 0.70
N ALA A 81 -10.00 -14.09 0.47
CA ALA A 81 -10.65 -15.17 1.20
C ALA A 81 -10.33 -15.10 2.70
N GLN A 82 -9.08 -14.84 3.07
CA GLN A 82 -8.66 -14.63 4.44
C GLN A 82 -9.41 -13.47 5.12
N LEU A 83 -9.55 -12.33 4.43
CA LEU A 83 -10.28 -11.19 4.95
C LEU A 83 -11.75 -11.51 5.18
N TYR A 84 -12.43 -12.20 4.25
CA TYR A 84 -13.83 -12.59 4.44
C TYR A 84 -14.04 -13.60 5.58
N ASN A 85 -13.04 -14.40 5.90
CA ASN A 85 -13.07 -15.34 7.02
C ASN A 85 -12.64 -14.71 8.36
N HIS A 86 -12.20 -13.46 8.36
CA HIS A 86 -11.86 -12.74 9.59
C HIS A 86 -13.07 -12.00 10.15
N PRO A 87 -13.37 -12.05 11.47
CA PRO A 87 -14.52 -11.36 12.06
C PRO A 87 -14.56 -9.85 11.79
N LEU A 88 -13.39 -9.20 11.69
CA LEU A 88 -13.27 -7.77 11.38
C LEU A 88 -13.24 -7.46 9.86
N GLY A 89 -13.20 -8.48 9.00
CA GLY A 89 -13.13 -8.26 7.55
C GLY A 89 -11.92 -7.40 7.15
N PHE A 90 -12.18 -6.42 6.28
CA PHE A 90 -11.20 -5.42 5.84
C PHE A 90 -10.76 -4.43 6.93
N ALA A 91 -11.47 -4.37 8.07
CA ALA A 91 -11.05 -3.58 9.24
C ALA A 91 -10.01 -4.33 10.11
N CYS A 92 -9.63 -5.55 9.75
CA CYS A 92 -8.59 -6.32 10.42
C CYS A 92 -7.25 -5.53 10.50
N PRO A 93 -6.55 -5.53 11.65
CA PRO A 93 -5.19 -4.98 11.74
C PRO A 93 -4.22 -5.75 10.83
N PRO A 94 -3.06 -5.17 10.49
CA PRO A 94 -2.05 -5.88 9.70
C PRO A 94 -1.35 -6.95 10.54
N TYR A 95 -1.05 -8.10 9.95
CA TYR A 95 -0.12 -9.04 10.56
C TYR A 95 1.25 -8.36 10.77
N LYS A 96 1.78 -8.46 11.99
CA LYS A 96 3.11 -7.95 12.37
C LYS A 96 3.97 -9.15 12.73
N GLU A 97 5.02 -9.37 11.95
CA GLU A 97 5.99 -10.40 12.25
C GLU A 97 6.76 -9.97 13.51
N THR A 98 6.57 -10.69 14.60
CA THR A 98 7.36 -10.49 15.83
C THR A 98 8.50 -11.51 15.78
N GLU A 99 9.74 -11.08 16.01
CA GLU A 99 10.97 -11.87 15.86
C GLU A 99 10.97 -13.22 16.64
N MET A 100 10.02 -13.43 17.56
CA MET A 100 9.89 -14.64 18.37
C MET A 100 9.24 -15.85 17.68
N GLN A 101 8.71 -15.74 16.46
CA GLN A 101 7.85 -16.79 15.88
C GLN A 101 8.52 -17.71 14.84
N GLN A 102 9.82 -17.53 14.56
CA GLN A 102 10.59 -18.45 13.71
C GLN A 102 10.90 -19.80 14.39
N VAL A 103 10.82 -19.90 15.72
CA VAL A 103 11.24 -21.11 16.45
C VAL A 103 10.12 -22.18 16.57
N HIS A 104 8.84 -21.82 16.37
CA HIS A 104 7.71 -22.72 16.68
C HIS A 104 7.08 -23.46 15.49
N LEU A 105 7.57 -23.27 14.25
CA LEU A 105 7.05 -24.00 13.08
C LEU A 105 7.58 -25.45 12.96
N GLN A 106 8.47 -25.88 13.86
CA GLN A 106 9.03 -27.25 13.84
C GLN A 106 8.37 -28.25 14.80
N GLN A 107 7.40 -27.84 15.62
CA GLN A 107 6.69 -28.78 16.51
C GLN A 107 5.20 -28.42 16.60
N ALA A 108 4.38 -29.04 15.75
CA ALA A 108 2.94 -29.13 15.96
C ALA A 108 2.40 -30.43 15.35
N GLY A 109 2.80 -31.55 15.95
CA GLY A 109 2.03 -32.78 15.95
C GLY A 109 1.16 -32.82 17.20
N ASP A 110 0.12 -31.98 17.27
CA ASP A 110 -0.94 -32.10 18.28
C ASP A 110 -2.29 -31.62 17.70
N PRO A 111 -3.26 -32.52 17.47
CA PRO A 111 -4.56 -32.20 16.90
C PRO A 111 -5.53 -31.53 17.89
N THR A 112 -5.09 -31.19 19.11
CA THR A 112 -5.93 -30.53 20.15
C THR A 112 -5.57 -29.07 20.43
N ALA A 113 -4.62 -28.48 19.70
CA ALA A 113 -4.30 -27.07 19.80
C ALA A 113 -5.43 -26.20 19.24
N THR A 114 -6.31 -25.73 20.12
CA THR A 114 -7.21 -24.59 19.87
C THR A 114 -6.42 -23.48 19.19
N ASN A 115 -6.95 -23.01 18.05
CA ASN A 115 -6.50 -21.91 17.20
C ASN A 115 -5.47 -20.97 17.85
N PRO A 116 -4.37 -20.60 17.16
CA PRO A 116 -3.41 -19.64 17.71
C PRO A 116 -4.17 -18.40 18.16
N THR A 117 -4.25 -18.21 19.48
CA THR A 117 -4.89 -17.06 20.11
C THR A 117 -3.98 -15.87 19.87
N ASP A 118 -4.17 -15.26 18.70
CA ASP A 118 -3.30 -14.23 18.18
C ASP A 118 -3.53 -12.93 18.95
N LYS A 119 -2.58 -12.55 19.80
CA LYS A 119 -2.58 -11.28 20.55
C LYS A 119 -2.66 -10.04 19.63
N ASN A 120 -2.41 -10.21 18.33
CA ASN A 120 -2.45 -9.14 17.31
C ASN A 120 -3.73 -9.13 16.46
N GLY A 121 -4.62 -10.13 16.59
CA GLY A 121 -5.92 -10.17 15.90
C GLY A 121 -5.87 -10.10 14.38
N ALA A 122 -4.79 -10.58 13.74
CA ALA A 122 -4.57 -10.51 12.30
C ALA A 122 -4.43 -11.91 11.65
N VAL A 123 -5.12 -12.90 12.20
CA VAL A 123 -5.10 -14.29 11.76
C VAL A 123 -6.53 -14.81 11.67
N CYS A 124 -6.82 -15.59 10.64
CA CYS A 124 -8.08 -16.32 10.45
C CYS A 124 -7.80 -17.82 10.23
N VAL A 125 -8.86 -18.60 9.99
CA VAL A 125 -8.74 -20.05 9.69
C VAL A 125 -7.87 -20.35 8.46
N LEU A 126 -7.76 -19.40 7.53
CA LEU A 126 -6.94 -19.49 6.31
C LEU A 126 -5.52 -18.90 6.49
N GLY A 127 -5.13 -18.53 7.71
CA GLY A 127 -3.80 -18.04 8.04
C GLY A 127 -3.71 -16.55 8.33
N LYS A 128 -2.49 -16.00 8.21
CA LYS A 128 -2.11 -14.62 8.56
C LYS A 128 -2.62 -13.62 7.52
N ILE A 129 -3.01 -12.42 7.97
CA ILE A 129 -3.59 -11.37 7.13
C ILE A 129 -2.65 -10.16 7.04
N PRO A 130 -1.70 -10.15 6.09
CA PRO A 130 -0.80 -9.02 5.89
C PRO A 130 -1.51 -7.79 5.34
N HIS A 131 -0.82 -6.64 5.36
CA HIS A 131 -1.25 -5.44 4.63
C HIS A 131 -0.77 -5.48 3.18
N GLN A 132 0.54 -5.71 2.97
CA GLN A 132 1.18 -5.87 1.67
C GLN A 132 1.96 -7.18 1.63
N ILE A 133 1.88 -7.88 0.50
CA ILE A 133 2.69 -9.04 0.13
C ILE A 133 3.49 -8.63 -1.09
N ARG A 134 4.81 -8.76 -1.02
CA ARG A 134 5.73 -8.52 -2.13
C ARG A 134 6.49 -9.79 -2.42
N GLY A 135 6.66 -10.11 -3.69
CA GLY A 135 7.43 -11.28 -4.08
C GLY A 135 8.23 -11.05 -5.34
N SER A 136 9.31 -11.82 -5.49
CA SER A 136 10.15 -11.88 -6.67
C SER A 136 10.23 -13.32 -7.18
N VAL A 137 9.95 -13.52 -8.47
CA VAL A 137 10.19 -14.81 -9.14
C VAL A 137 11.63 -14.97 -9.62
N LEU A 138 12.45 -13.92 -9.53
CA LEU A 138 13.89 -14.00 -9.79
C LEU A 138 14.62 -14.61 -8.60
N THR A 139 14.33 -14.12 -7.39
CA THR A 139 14.97 -14.61 -6.15
C THR A 139 14.16 -15.67 -5.43
N HIS A 140 12.94 -15.97 -5.89
CA HIS A 140 11.99 -16.88 -5.24
C HIS A 140 11.69 -16.48 -3.78
N TYR A 141 11.72 -15.18 -3.49
CA TYR A 141 11.52 -14.64 -2.15
C TYR A 141 10.19 -13.89 -2.05
N ILE A 142 9.47 -14.10 -0.95
CA ILE A 142 8.20 -13.43 -0.61
C ILE A 142 8.32 -12.86 0.80
N TYR A 143 7.91 -11.61 0.98
CA TYR A 143 7.91 -10.94 2.27
C TYR A 143 6.69 -10.05 2.42
N THR A 144 6.36 -9.71 3.68
CA THR A 144 5.20 -8.87 3.99
C THR A 144 5.62 -7.53 4.57
N LEU A 145 4.89 -6.48 4.22
CA LEU A 145 5.06 -5.14 4.77
C LEU A 145 3.73 -4.60 5.26
N TYR A 146 3.79 -3.62 6.16
CA TYR A 146 2.63 -2.83 6.52
C TYR A 146 2.99 -1.34 6.58
N GLY A 147 1.96 -0.50 6.45
CA GLY A 147 2.10 0.94 6.42
C GLY A 147 0.74 1.56 6.67
N TYR A 148 0.73 2.68 7.37
CA TYR A 148 -0.51 3.39 7.69
C TYR A 148 -0.77 4.49 6.67
N ARG A 149 -1.98 5.04 6.73
CA ARG A 149 -2.38 6.18 5.91
C ARG A 149 -1.43 7.36 6.15
N TYR A 150 -0.90 7.89 5.06
CA TYR A 150 -0.18 9.15 5.06
C TYR A 150 -1.15 10.33 4.91
N GLU A 151 -0.93 11.41 5.66
CA GLU A 151 -1.83 12.55 5.73
C GLU A 151 -1.89 13.33 4.42
N LEU A 152 -0.75 13.48 3.72
CA LEU A 152 -0.66 14.19 2.44
C LEU A 152 -0.77 13.24 1.23
N CYS A 153 -1.31 12.02 1.43
CA CYS A 153 -1.44 11.05 0.36
C CYS A 153 -2.28 11.59 -0.80
N THR A 154 -1.75 11.46 -2.02
CA THR A 154 -2.34 11.91 -3.29
C THR A 154 -3.60 11.17 -3.71
N ALA A 155 -4.08 10.19 -2.92
CA ALA A 155 -5.27 9.39 -3.25
C ALA A 155 -6.25 9.18 -2.09
N CYS A 156 -5.76 9.10 -0.84
CA CYS A 156 -6.59 8.71 0.31
C CYS A 156 -6.51 9.65 1.52
N SER A 157 -5.87 10.82 1.37
CA SER A 157 -5.96 11.90 2.36
C SER A 157 -7.40 12.41 2.52
N ASP A 158 -7.68 13.06 3.64
CA ASP A 158 -9.03 13.57 3.94
C ASP A 158 -9.38 14.73 3.03
N SER A 159 -8.39 15.54 2.64
CA SER A 159 -8.59 16.62 1.67
C SER A 159 -8.99 16.09 0.30
N MET A 160 -8.31 15.05 -0.21
CA MET A 160 -8.62 14.39 -1.48
C MET A 160 -10.00 13.74 -1.45
N VAL A 161 -10.28 12.97 -0.39
CA VAL A 161 -11.57 12.28 -0.24
C VAL A 161 -12.71 13.29 -0.06
N GLY A 162 -12.49 14.36 0.71
CA GLY A 162 -13.44 15.45 0.91
C GLY A 162 -13.73 16.22 -0.37
N ALA A 163 -12.72 16.58 -1.15
CA ALA A 163 -12.88 17.24 -2.45
C ALA A 163 -13.67 16.36 -3.42
N TYR A 164 -13.32 15.07 -3.53
CA TYR A 164 -14.09 14.12 -4.35
C TYR A 164 -15.55 14.01 -3.90
N ARG A 165 -15.83 13.95 -2.58
CA ARG A 165 -17.20 13.86 -2.05
C ARG A 165 -18.04 15.10 -2.40
N ARG A 166 -17.44 16.30 -2.39
CA ARG A 166 -18.12 17.57 -2.73
C ARG A 166 -18.34 17.74 -4.23
N GLU A 167 -17.31 17.50 -5.02
CA GLU A 167 -17.25 17.94 -6.43
C GLU A 167 -17.39 16.79 -7.45
N ARG A 168 -17.29 15.53 -6.99
CA ARG A 168 -17.53 14.29 -7.75
C ARG A 168 -16.81 14.27 -9.11
N GLN A 169 -17.54 14.12 -10.22
CA GLN A 169 -16.94 14.00 -11.55
C GLN A 169 -16.10 15.22 -11.95
N SER A 170 -16.50 16.42 -11.53
CA SER A 170 -15.80 17.66 -11.87
C SER A 170 -14.42 17.74 -11.22
N PHE A 171 -14.25 17.08 -10.06
CA PHE A 171 -12.96 16.93 -9.41
C PHE A 171 -12.07 15.95 -10.16
N VAL A 172 -12.61 14.77 -10.51
CA VAL A 172 -11.86 13.74 -11.26
C VAL A 172 -11.38 14.29 -12.60
N LEU A 173 -12.24 14.99 -13.34
CA LEU A 173 -11.88 15.58 -14.62
C LEU A 173 -10.76 16.62 -14.48
N ARG A 174 -10.76 17.42 -13.40
CA ARG A 174 -9.68 18.35 -13.12
C ARG A 174 -8.38 17.62 -12.80
N CYS A 175 -8.40 16.64 -11.89
CA CYS A 175 -7.21 15.85 -11.54
C CYS A 175 -6.59 15.13 -12.74
N VAL A 176 -7.40 14.67 -13.70
CA VAL A 176 -6.90 13.99 -14.91
C VAL A 176 -6.20 14.97 -15.86
N ASN A 177 -6.75 16.18 -16.01
CA ASN A 177 -6.21 17.18 -16.92
C ASN A 177 -5.06 17.99 -16.30
N ASP A 178 -5.01 18.10 -14.98
CA ASP A 178 -3.99 18.84 -14.24
C ASP A 178 -3.47 18.02 -13.04
N PRO A 179 -2.31 17.35 -13.19
CA PRO A 179 -1.68 16.62 -12.09
C PRO A 179 -1.20 17.51 -10.94
N LEU A 180 -0.89 18.79 -11.18
CA LEU A 180 -0.45 19.70 -10.12
C LEU A 180 -1.59 20.02 -9.16
N TYR A 181 -2.82 20.04 -9.67
CA TYR A 181 -4.01 20.20 -8.84
C TYR A 181 -4.14 19.10 -7.76
N ILE A 182 -3.65 17.88 -8.02
CA ILE A 182 -3.64 16.82 -7.01
C ILE A 182 -2.67 17.19 -5.88
N GLU A 183 -1.47 17.66 -6.21
CA GLU A 183 -0.46 18.08 -5.23
C GLU A 183 -0.93 19.27 -4.39
N GLU A 184 -1.71 20.18 -4.98
CA GLU A 184 -2.35 21.30 -4.28
C GLU A 184 -3.39 20.82 -3.28
N VAL A 185 -4.32 19.96 -3.70
CA VAL A 185 -5.41 19.49 -2.85
C VAL A 185 -4.91 18.62 -1.70
N CYS A 186 -3.90 17.77 -1.95
CA CYS A 186 -3.34 16.91 -0.90
C CYS A 186 -2.31 17.62 -0.01
N GLY A 187 -1.90 18.84 -0.34
CA GLY A 187 -0.93 19.64 0.44
C GLY A 187 0.54 19.31 0.16
N VAL A 188 0.82 18.42 -0.79
CA VAL A 188 2.19 18.07 -1.20
C VAL A 188 2.89 19.26 -1.85
N LYS A 189 2.17 20.14 -2.57
CA LYS A 189 2.77 21.35 -3.17
C LYS A 189 3.38 22.27 -2.10
N ALA A 190 2.58 22.62 -1.09
CA ALA A 190 3.03 23.43 0.04
C ALA A 190 4.16 22.75 0.82
N PHE A 191 4.09 21.42 0.98
CA PHE A 191 5.18 20.64 1.57
C PHE A 191 6.47 20.79 0.75
N LYS A 192 6.45 20.61 -0.57
CA LYS A 192 7.63 20.77 -1.43
C LYS A 192 8.22 22.18 -1.40
N GLU A 193 7.36 23.20 -1.41
CA GLU A 193 7.76 24.61 -1.34
C GLU A 193 8.45 24.94 0.01
N SER A 194 8.12 24.22 1.09
CA SER A 194 8.78 24.38 2.38
C SER A 194 10.22 23.82 2.45
N PHE A 195 10.66 23.05 1.44
CA PHE A 195 12.03 22.51 1.34
C PHE A 195 12.88 23.24 0.29
N ASN A 196 12.68 24.55 0.11
CA ASN A 196 13.51 25.31 -0.82
C ASN A 196 14.99 25.17 -0.47
N LEU A 197 15.78 24.79 -1.47
CA LEU A 197 17.23 24.55 -1.43
C LEU A 197 18.07 25.75 -0.96
N GLU A 198 17.47 26.92 -0.77
CA GLU A 198 18.13 28.12 -0.24
C GLU A 198 18.47 27.98 1.27
N ASP A 199 17.83 27.04 1.98
CA ASP A 199 18.11 26.74 3.41
C ASP A 199 19.09 25.56 3.60
N LEU A 200 19.58 24.95 2.50
CA LEU A 200 20.59 23.91 2.56
C LEU A 200 21.97 24.55 2.47
N ASP A 201 22.57 24.81 3.64
CA ASP A 201 24.01 25.09 3.74
C ASP A 201 24.76 24.05 2.89
N GLU A 202 25.62 24.53 1.99
CA GLU A 202 26.51 23.69 1.18
C GLU A 202 27.12 22.64 2.11
N TRP A 203 26.96 21.35 1.77
CA TRP A 203 27.73 20.32 2.45
C TRP A 203 29.19 20.61 2.12
N ASP A 204 29.89 21.29 3.04
CA ASP A 204 31.34 21.51 2.98
C ASP A 204 31.99 20.13 2.86
N VAL A 205 32.28 19.74 1.62
CA VAL A 205 33.06 18.56 1.33
C VAL A 205 34.49 18.97 1.63
N ASP A 206 34.89 18.82 2.90
CA ASP A 206 36.28 18.94 3.31
C ASP A 206 37.09 17.93 2.50
N SER A 207 37.63 18.38 1.36
CA SER A 207 38.57 17.63 0.55
C SER A 207 39.87 17.55 1.34
N HIS A 208 40.01 16.51 2.16
CA HIS A 208 41.31 16.07 2.63
C HIS A 208 42.13 15.61 1.42
N SER A 209 42.94 16.53 0.91
CA SER A 209 44.03 16.26 -0.01
C SER A 209 45.15 15.54 0.75
N ASP A 210 45.33 14.26 0.48
CA ASP A 210 46.60 13.53 0.65
C ASP A 210 47.37 13.53 -0.67
#